data_AF-A0A0M2H3R0-F1
#
_entry.id   AF-A0A0M2H3R0-F1
#
_cell.length_a   1.000
_cell.length_b   1.000
_cell.length_c   1.000
_cell.angle_alpha   90.00
_cell.angle_beta   90.00
_cell.angle_gamma   90.00
#
_symmetry.space_group_name_H-M   'P 1'
#
loop_
_entity.id
_entity.type
_entity.pdbx_description
1 polymer ?
#
loop_
_entity_poly.entity_id
_entity_poly.type
_entity_poly.pdbx_seq_one_letter_code
_entity_poly.pdbx_strand_id
1 'polypeptide(L)'
;MSRHTFDIAQLRELETTLSNLVEYCTDLETHAAGATAAATGQWSGVASVEFLTRVQTWQVGAVSLRAFAEDLKTWAGDAATAYETAQTDTQTMWASL
;
A
#
# COMPACT_ATOMS: atom_id res chain seq x y z
N MET A 1 -28.09 8.80 4.67
CA MET A 1 -26.88 8.10 5.12
C MET A 1 -26.47 8.67 6.46
N SER A 2 -26.08 7.84 7.41
CA SER A 2 -25.58 8.30 8.71
C SER A 2 -24.09 8.69 8.59
N ARG A 3 -23.58 9.54 9.48
CA ARG A 3 -22.16 9.94 9.48
C ARG A 3 -21.21 8.73 9.53
N HIS A 4 -21.54 7.72 10.33
CA HIS A 4 -20.76 6.48 10.41
C HIS A 4 -20.70 5.69 9.11
N THR A 5 -21.80 5.64 8.33
CA THR A 5 -21.77 4.94 7.03
C THR A 5 -20.91 5.67 6.00
N PHE A 6 -20.81 7.00 6.10
CA PHE A 6 -19.90 7.80 5.28
C PHE A 6 -18.44 7.58 5.70
N ASP A 7 -18.14 7.62 6.99
CA ASP A 7 -16.78 7.45 7.51
C ASP A 7 -16.23 6.03 7.20
N ILE A 8 -17.06 4.98 7.32
CA ILE A 8 -16.69 3.61 6.93
C ILE A 8 -16.36 3.54 5.42
N ALA A 9 -17.19 4.12 4.57
CA ALA A 9 -16.97 4.09 3.12
C ALA A 9 -15.65 4.77 2.73
N GLN A 10 -15.31 5.90 3.36
CA GLN A 10 -14.04 6.59 3.13
C GLN A 10 -12.83 5.76 3.58
N LEU A 11 -12.93 5.07 4.71
CA LEU A 11 -11.85 4.19 5.18
C LEU A 11 -11.64 3.00 4.24
N ARG A 12 -12.72 2.40 3.72
CA ARG A 12 -12.65 1.31 2.73
C ARG A 12 -12.10 1.77 1.37
N GLU A 13 -12.44 2.99 0.94
CA GLU A 13 -11.87 3.59 -0.27
C GLU A 13 -10.36 3.85 -0.11
N LEU A 14 -9.95 4.33 1.06
CA LEU A 14 -8.53 4.49 1.40
C LEU A 14 -7.79 3.14 1.41
N GLU A 15 -8.37 2.11 2.03
CA GLU A 15 -7.81 0.74 2.04
C GLU A 15 -7.58 0.21 0.61
N THR A 16 -8.56 0.42 -0.27
CA THR A 16 -8.48 0.04 -1.70
C THR A 16 -7.36 0.79 -2.41
N THR A 17 -7.29 2.11 -2.21
CA THR A 17 -6.26 2.96 -2.82
C THR A 17 -4.86 2.56 -2.38
N LEU A 18 -4.68 2.24 -1.09
CA LEU A 18 -3.41 1.78 -0.56
C LEU A 18 -3.04 0.39 -1.08
N SER A 19 -4.03 -0.49 -1.30
CA SER A 19 -3.77 -1.78 -1.96
C SER A 19 -3.21 -1.60 -3.37
N ASN A 20 -3.79 -0.69 -4.16
CA ASN A 20 -3.28 -0.38 -5.50
C ASN A 20 -1.85 0.21 -5.46
N LEU A 21 -1.55 1.03 -4.45
CA LEU A 21 -0.21 1.57 -4.26
C LEU A 21 0.81 0.48 -3.93
N VAL A 22 0.45 -0.49 -3.06
CA VAL A 22 1.30 -1.64 -2.72
C VAL A 22 1.59 -2.49 -3.96
N GLU A 23 0.57 -2.77 -4.78
CA GLU A 23 0.75 -3.50 -6.05
C GLU A 23 1.69 -2.74 -6.98
N TYR A 24 1.46 -1.43 -7.17
CA TYR A 24 2.31 -0.61 -8.02
C TYR A 24 3.77 -0.59 -7.54
N CYS A 25 4.02 -0.44 -6.24
CA CYS A 25 5.37 -0.51 -5.67
C CYS A 25 6.03 -1.88 -5.91
N THR A 26 5.26 -2.97 -5.87
CA THR A 26 5.75 -4.33 -6.13
C THR A 26 6.16 -4.53 -7.59
N ASP A 27 5.35 -4.03 -8.54
CA ASP A 27 5.68 -4.06 -9.97
C ASP A 27 6.94 -3.25 -10.27
N LEU A 28 7.03 -2.09 -9.62
CA LEU A 28 8.19 -1.21 -9.67
C LEU A 28 9.46 -1.92 -9.17
N GLU A 29 9.43 -2.56 -8.00
CA GLU A 29 10.53 -3.37 -7.46
C GLU A 29 10.97 -4.46 -8.46
N THR A 30 10.00 -5.16 -9.06
CA THR A 30 10.23 -6.22 -10.05
C THR A 30 10.91 -5.70 -11.31
N HIS A 31 10.44 -4.58 -11.86
CA HIS A 31 11.06 -3.95 -13.03
C HIS A 31 12.49 -3.48 -12.75
N ALA A 32 12.76 -2.91 -11.59
CA ALA A 32 14.11 -2.51 -11.21
C ALA A 32 15.06 -3.69 -11.04
N ALA A 33 14.58 -4.80 -10.48
CA ALA A 33 15.36 -6.04 -10.37
C ALA A 33 15.67 -6.61 -11.77
N GLY A 34 14.68 -6.64 -12.67
CA GLY A 34 14.87 -7.07 -14.05
C GLY A 34 15.86 -6.20 -14.83
N ALA A 35 15.75 -4.87 -14.70
CA ALA A 35 16.67 -3.92 -15.33
C ALA A 35 18.11 -4.08 -14.84
N THR A 36 18.29 -4.32 -13.53
CA THR A 36 19.61 -4.58 -12.92
C THR A 36 20.24 -5.87 -13.46
N ALA A 37 19.46 -6.94 -13.55
CA ALA A 37 19.92 -8.22 -14.11
C ALA A 37 20.31 -8.11 -15.59
N ALA A 38 19.52 -7.36 -16.39
CA ALA A 38 19.82 -7.13 -17.80
C ALA A 38 21.07 -6.27 -18.00
N ALA A 39 21.23 -5.20 -17.20
CA ALA A 39 22.37 -4.29 -17.28
C ALA A 39 23.69 -5.01 -16.91
N THR A 40 23.69 -5.82 -15.86
CA THR A 40 24.90 -6.54 -15.41
C THR A 40 25.39 -7.61 -16.39
N GLY A 41 24.52 -8.17 -17.22
CA GLY A 41 24.90 -9.23 -18.18
C GLY A 41 25.53 -8.73 -19.49
N GLN A 42 25.26 -7.49 -19.92
CA GLN A 42 25.63 -7.00 -21.25
C GLN A 42 26.24 -5.60 -21.30
N TRP A 43 26.16 -4.83 -20.20
CA TRP A 43 26.54 -3.42 -20.19
C TRP A 43 27.61 -3.11 -19.14
N SER A 44 28.83 -2.82 -19.60
CA SER A 44 29.96 -2.44 -18.75
C SER A 44 30.38 -0.98 -18.98
N GLY A 45 30.90 -0.35 -17.93
CA GLY A 45 31.41 1.03 -17.96
C GLY A 45 30.83 1.92 -16.85
N VAL A 46 31.32 3.16 -16.76
CA VAL A 46 30.91 4.12 -15.71
C VAL A 46 29.41 4.41 -15.75
N ALA A 47 28.81 4.49 -16.95
CA ALA A 47 27.38 4.73 -17.11
C ALA A 47 26.50 3.59 -16.55
N SER A 48 26.93 2.32 -16.64
CA SER A 48 26.15 1.21 -16.08
C SER A 48 26.23 1.20 -14.55
N VAL A 49 27.37 1.58 -13.97
CA VAL A 49 27.51 1.77 -12.51
C VAL A 49 26.61 2.89 -12.00
N GLU A 50 26.57 4.03 -12.70
CA GLU A 50 25.67 5.13 -12.33
C GLU A 50 24.19 4.74 -12.41
N PHE A 51 23.80 4.04 -13.48
CA PHE A 51 22.44 3.54 -13.64
C PHE A 51 22.06 2.59 -12.49
N LEU A 52 22.91 1.58 -12.22
CA LEU A 52 22.69 0.61 -11.15
C LEU A 52 22.54 1.28 -9.78
N THR A 53 23.37 2.28 -9.50
CA THR A 53 23.30 3.06 -8.24
C THR A 53 21.97 3.80 -8.11
N ARG A 54 21.47 4.41 -9.20
CA ARG A 54 20.17 5.10 -9.21
C ARG A 54 19.02 4.12 -9.03
N VAL A 55 19.07 2.98 -9.70
CA VAL A 55 18.06 1.91 -9.59
C VAL A 55 18.02 1.36 -8.15
N GLN A 56 19.16 1.10 -7.53
CA GLN A 56 19.22 0.66 -6.12
C GLN A 56 18.64 1.70 -5.16
N THR A 57 19.00 2.97 -5.32
CA THR A 57 18.46 4.06 -4.48
C THR A 57 16.94 4.11 -4.56
N TRP A 58 16.41 3.98 -5.78
CA TRP A 58 14.98 3.96 -6.01
C TRP A 58 14.31 2.71 -5.44
N GLN A 59 14.92 1.53 -5.54
CA GLN A 59 14.39 0.28 -4.95
C GLN A 59 14.21 0.42 -3.43
N VAL A 60 15.19 1.02 -2.74
CA VAL A 60 15.10 1.27 -1.29
C VAL A 60 13.91 2.18 -0.97
N GLY A 61 13.69 3.22 -1.79
CA GLY A 61 12.54 4.11 -1.65
C GLY A 61 11.20 3.39 -1.89
N ALA A 62 11.11 2.56 -2.93
CA ALA A 62 9.92 1.78 -3.26
C ALA A 62 9.55 0.80 -2.14
N VAL A 63 10.54 0.09 -1.58
CA VAL A 63 10.33 -0.81 -0.43
C VAL A 63 9.80 -0.04 0.77
N SER A 64 10.38 1.13 1.06
CA SER A 64 9.93 1.95 2.20
C SER A 64 8.49 2.43 1.99
N LEU A 65 8.16 2.92 0.78
CA LEU A 65 6.82 3.38 0.45
C LEU A 65 5.79 2.24 0.54
N ARG A 66 6.14 1.05 0.05
CA ARG A 66 5.30 -0.15 0.15
C ARG A 66 5.01 -0.50 1.61
N ALA A 67 6.05 -0.55 2.46
CA ALA A 67 5.88 -0.88 3.87
C ALA A 67 4.95 0.11 4.60
N PHE A 68 5.11 1.42 4.37
CA PHE A 68 4.21 2.41 4.95
C PHE A 68 2.78 2.34 4.39
N ALA A 69 2.63 2.00 3.11
CA ALA A 69 1.31 1.80 2.51
C ALA A 69 0.61 0.55 3.08
N GLU A 70 1.33 -0.55 3.30
CA GLU A 70 0.82 -1.77 3.95
C GLU A 70 0.38 -1.51 5.40
N ASP A 71 1.17 -0.75 6.17
CA ASP A 71 0.84 -0.38 7.55
C ASP A 71 -0.43 0.49 7.60
N LEU A 72 -0.49 1.55 6.80
CA LEU A 72 -1.66 2.44 6.76
C LEU A 72 -2.92 1.71 6.25
N LYS A 73 -2.76 0.79 5.29
CA LYS A 73 -3.87 -0.03 4.78
C LYS A 73 -4.46 -0.88 5.90
N THR A 74 -3.60 -1.56 6.66
CA THR A 74 -3.99 -2.39 7.80
C THR A 74 -4.76 -1.54 8.82
N TRP A 75 -4.19 -0.40 9.21
CA TRP A 75 -4.84 0.50 10.15
C TRP A 75 -6.22 1.00 9.66
N ALA A 76 -6.34 1.37 8.37
CA ALA A 76 -7.60 1.83 7.80
C ALA A 76 -8.67 0.73 7.81
N GLY A 77 -8.29 -0.52 7.48
CA GLY A 77 -9.17 -1.68 7.53
C GLY A 77 -9.64 -2.02 8.95
N ASP A 78 -8.73 -1.95 9.92
CA ASP A 78 -9.05 -2.16 11.34
C ASP A 78 -10.01 -1.08 11.87
N ALA A 79 -9.76 0.19 11.51
CA ALA A 79 -10.63 1.30 11.89
C ALA A 79 -12.04 1.14 11.29
N ALA A 80 -12.15 0.77 10.01
CA ALA A 80 -13.45 0.52 9.36
C ALA A 80 -14.22 -0.60 10.08
N THR A 81 -13.54 -1.71 10.37
CA THR A 81 -14.12 -2.87 11.07
C THR A 81 -14.58 -2.52 12.48
N ALA A 82 -13.83 -1.69 13.21
CA ALA A 82 -14.22 -1.22 14.53
C ALA A 82 -15.49 -0.36 14.48
N TYR A 83 -15.62 0.53 13.48
CA TYR A 83 -16.84 1.34 13.28
C TYR A 83 -18.04 0.49 12.89
N GLU A 84 -17.86 -0.46 11.97
CA GLU A 84 -18.90 -1.42 11.58
C GLU A 84 -19.41 -2.19 12.80
N THR A 85 -18.50 -2.70 13.63
CA THR A 85 -18.84 -3.44 14.87
C THR A 85 -19.63 -2.56 15.85
N ALA A 86 -19.15 -1.35 16.13
CA ALA A 86 -19.83 -0.43 17.05
C ALA A 86 -21.25 -0.07 16.58
N GLN A 87 -21.45 0.04 15.26
CA GLN A 87 -22.76 0.28 14.68
C GLN A 87 -23.69 -0.93 14.88
N THR A 88 -23.20 -2.14 14.62
CA THR A 88 -23.97 -3.39 14.81
C THR A 88 -24.34 -3.60 16.27
N ASP A 89 -23.41 -3.36 17.20
CA ASP A 89 -23.65 -3.49 18.64
C ASP A 89 -24.73 -2.51 19.11
N THR A 90 -24.64 -1.25 18.66
CA THR A 90 -25.64 -0.24 18.98
C THR A 90 -27.02 -0.63 18.46
N GLN A 91 -27.11 -1.11 17.21
CA GLN A 91 -28.37 -1.58 16.63
C GLN A 91 -28.95 -2.77 17.40
N THR A 92 -28.12 -3.72 17.79
CA THR A 92 -28.52 -4.91 18.55
C THR A 92 -29.04 -4.52 19.93
N MET A 93 -28.34 -3.62 20.63
CA MET A 93 -28.75 -3.11 21.94
C MET A 93 -30.15 -2.47 21.86
N TRP A 94 -30.38 -1.60 20.89
CA TRP A 94 -31.69 -0.96 20.70
C TRP A 94 -32.80 -1.92 20.27
N ALA A 95 -32.48 -2.94 19.48
CA ALA A 95 -33.46 -3.96 19.09
C ALA A 95 -33.82 -4.93 20.23
N SER A 96 -32.97 -5.01 21.26
CA SER A 96 -33.16 -5.85 22.45
C SER A 96 -33.87 -5.16 23.63
N LEU A 97 -34.13 -3.86 23.52
CA LEU A 97 -34.90 -3.03 24.46
C LEU A 97 -36.38 -2.99 24.07
#